data_AF-A0A963RFU2-F1
#
_entry.id   AF-A0A963RFU2-F1
#
_cell.length_a   1.000
_cell.length_b   1.000
_cell.length_c   1.000
_cell.angle_alpha   90.00
_cell.angle_beta   90.00
_cell.angle_gamma   90.00
#
_symmetry.space_group_name_H-M   'P 1'
#
loop_
_entity.id
_entity.type
_entity.pdbx_description
1 polymer ?
#
loop_
_entity_poly.entity_id
_entity_poly.type
_entity_poly.pdbx_seq_one_letter_code
_entity_poly.pdbx_strand_id
1 'polypeptide(L)'
;GHDQLDYLTGASDASPRKHFFYVSDDGDLTALRFDNWKLVFLEQRAVGTLAVWMEPYVELRVPKIFNLRTDPYERADQTSNSYFDWMLDHAYILVPAQMYVANMVQSLAEFPPSQAPASFSIDQVMAKLRAGIASD
;
A
#
# COMPACT_ATOMS: atom_id res chain seq x y z
N GLY A 1 2.79 -15.21 -4.67
CA GLY A 1 3.43 -14.76 -5.93
C GLY A 1 2.71 -15.38 -7.13
N HIS A 2 3.09 -15.02 -8.35
CA HIS A 2 2.54 -15.64 -9.58
C HIS A 2 3.70 -16.27 -10.37
N ASP A 3 3.46 -17.43 -10.97
CA ASP A 3 4.37 -17.98 -11.99
C ASP A 3 4.44 -16.99 -13.17
N GLN A 4 5.63 -16.70 -13.68
CA GLN A 4 5.85 -15.77 -14.79
C GLN A 4 6.45 -16.47 -16.01
N LEU A 5 6.63 -17.81 -15.99
CA LEU A 5 7.37 -18.53 -17.02
C LEU A 5 6.82 -18.25 -18.43
N ASP A 6 5.52 -18.38 -18.62
CA ASP A 6 4.88 -18.17 -19.94
C ASP A 6 5.09 -16.73 -20.45
N TYR A 7 5.01 -15.73 -19.56
CA TYR A 7 5.24 -14.34 -19.91
C TYR A 7 6.71 -14.08 -20.28
N LEU A 8 7.65 -14.62 -19.52
CA LEU A 8 9.08 -14.40 -19.73
C LEU A 8 9.62 -15.16 -20.95
N THR A 9 9.01 -16.30 -21.29
CA THR A 9 9.38 -17.12 -22.45
C THR A 9 8.66 -16.72 -23.74
N GLY A 10 7.72 -15.77 -23.68
CA GLY A 10 6.94 -15.33 -24.82
C GLY A 10 5.81 -16.27 -25.23
N ALA A 11 5.48 -17.28 -24.41
CA ALA A 11 4.28 -18.10 -24.61
C ALA A 11 2.98 -17.34 -24.30
N SER A 12 3.07 -16.23 -23.54
CA SER A 12 1.98 -15.28 -23.31
C SER A 12 2.46 -13.83 -23.40
N ASP A 13 1.67 -12.96 -24.02
CA ASP A 13 1.94 -11.51 -24.08
C ASP A 13 1.56 -10.79 -22.76
N ALA A 14 0.87 -11.47 -21.85
CA ALA A 14 0.34 -10.86 -20.63
C ALA A 14 0.93 -11.47 -19.37
N SER A 15 1.42 -10.63 -18.46
CA SER A 15 1.78 -11.09 -17.12
C SER A 15 0.53 -11.55 -16.36
N PRO A 16 0.60 -12.69 -15.63
CA PRO A 16 -0.47 -13.13 -14.75
C PRO A 16 -0.58 -12.27 -13.47
N ARG A 17 0.42 -11.42 -13.17
CA ARG A 17 0.33 -10.48 -12.05
C ARG A 17 -0.57 -9.30 -12.43
N LYS A 18 -1.77 -9.25 -11.85
CA LYS A 18 -2.74 -8.16 -12.09
C LYS A 18 -2.74 -7.06 -11.03
N HIS A 19 -2.14 -7.35 -9.87
CA HIS A 19 -2.06 -6.41 -8.76
C HIS A 19 -0.71 -6.51 -8.03
N PHE A 20 -0.40 -5.50 -7.22
CA PHE A 20 0.77 -5.42 -6.37
C PHE A 20 0.44 -4.62 -5.12
N PHE A 21 0.75 -5.17 -3.95
CA PHE A 21 0.62 -4.48 -2.66
C PHE A 21 1.96 -3.86 -2.27
N TYR A 22 1.94 -2.60 -1.87
CA TYR A 22 3.09 -1.90 -1.30
C TYR A 22 2.94 -1.94 0.21
N VAL A 23 3.94 -2.50 0.88
CA VAL A 23 3.94 -2.68 2.33
C VAL A 23 5.16 -1.95 2.89
N SER A 24 4.98 -1.20 3.99
CA SER A 24 6.08 -0.56 4.71
C SER A 24 6.96 -1.59 5.41
N ASP A 25 8.13 -1.15 5.87
CA ASP A 25 9.00 -1.94 6.75
C ASP A 25 8.35 -2.25 8.11
N ASP A 26 7.44 -1.40 8.57
CA ASP A 26 6.59 -1.63 9.75
C ASP A 26 5.41 -2.60 9.47
N GLY A 27 5.24 -3.07 8.22
CA GLY A 27 4.21 -4.05 7.84
C GLY A 27 2.86 -3.45 7.44
N ASP A 28 2.76 -2.13 7.31
CA ASP A 28 1.52 -1.44 6.92
C ASP A 28 1.29 -1.48 5.42
N LEU A 29 0.03 -1.65 5.01
CA LEU A 29 -0.35 -1.55 3.60
C LEU A 29 -0.38 -0.07 3.16
N THR A 30 0.71 0.40 2.57
CA THR A 30 0.84 1.81 2.15
C THR A 30 0.07 2.11 0.86
N ALA A 31 0.06 1.17 -0.08
CA ALA A 31 -0.64 1.34 -1.35
C ALA A 31 -1.03 0.01 -2.00
N LEU A 32 -2.00 0.08 -2.92
CA LEU A 32 -2.36 -1.01 -3.83
C LEU A 32 -2.19 -0.51 -5.27
N ARG A 33 -1.59 -1.32 -6.13
CA ARG A 33 -1.65 -1.15 -7.58
C ARG A 33 -2.42 -2.29 -8.21
N PHE A 34 -3.33 -1.99 -9.12
CA PHE A 34 -3.90 -2.97 -10.05
C PHE A 34 -4.09 -2.34 -11.42
N ASP A 35 -3.81 -3.12 -12.46
CA ASP A 35 -3.70 -2.59 -13.82
C ASP A 35 -2.82 -1.32 -13.86
N ASN A 36 -3.36 -0.19 -14.33
CA ASN A 36 -2.67 1.10 -14.38
C ASN A 36 -2.93 1.96 -13.14
N TRP A 37 -3.82 1.55 -12.25
CA TRP A 37 -4.26 2.33 -11.10
C TRP A 37 -3.37 2.07 -9.89
N LYS A 38 -3.00 3.12 -9.18
CA LYS A 38 -2.39 3.06 -7.85
C LYS A 38 -3.22 3.86 -6.87
N LEU A 39 -3.51 3.24 -5.73
CA LEU A 39 -4.24 3.82 -4.62
C LEU A 39 -3.29 3.92 -3.43
N VAL A 40 -3.10 5.12 -2.90
CA VAL A 40 -2.22 5.40 -1.77
C VAL A 40 -3.07 5.62 -0.52
N PHE A 41 -2.90 4.75 0.48
CA PHE A 41 -3.59 4.80 1.77
C PHE A 41 -2.77 5.57 2.81
N LEU A 42 -1.45 5.38 2.78
CA LEU A 42 -0.49 6.03 3.68
C LEU A 42 0.44 6.92 2.86
N GLU A 43 0.40 8.22 3.13
CA GLU A 43 1.20 9.24 2.43
C GLU A 43 2.52 9.50 3.15
N GLN A 44 3.63 9.44 2.40
CA GLN A 44 4.91 10.00 2.84
C GLN A 44 5.03 11.44 2.33
N ARG A 45 5.08 12.41 3.25
CA ARG A 45 5.09 13.86 2.92
C ARG A 45 6.50 14.43 2.81
N ALA A 46 7.48 13.83 3.47
CA ALA A 46 8.87 14.22 3.32
C ALA A 46 9.41 13.78 1.96
N VAL A 47 10.35 14.57 1.42
CA VAL A 47 11.02 14.31 0.15
C VAL A 47 12.54 14.41 0.31
N GLY A 48 13.28 13.64 -0.49
CA GLY A 48 14.73 13.80 -0.63
C GLY A 48 15.59 13.02 0.36
N THR A 49 15.98 13.64 1.46
CA THR A 49 17.06 13.15 2.36
C THR A 49 16.61 12.02 3.29
N LEU A 50 17.43 11.69 4.29
CA LEU A 50 17.05 10.79 5.39
C LEU A 50 15.75 11.22 6.12
N ALA A 51 15.28 12.46 5.92
CA ALA A 51 13.98 12.91 6.39
C ALA A 51 12.83 11.97 5.98
N VAL A 52 12.90 11.35 4.79
CA VAL A 52 11.89 10.37 4.31
C VAL A 52 11.76 9.17 5.25
N TRP A 53 12.83 8.80 5.95
CA TRP A 53 12.85 7.69 6.91
C TRP A 53 12.51 8.12 8.33
N MET A 54 12.64 9.41 8.65
CA MET A 54 12.33 9.95 9.97
C MET A 54 10.87 10.43 10.06
N GLU A 55 10.29 10.84 8.93
CA GLU A 55 8.93 11.37 8.85
C GLU A 55 7.92 10.20 8.90
N PRO A 56 6.93 10.26 9.83
CA PRO A 56 5.90 9.25 9.89
C PRO A 56 5.00 9.31 8.64
N TYR A 57 4.46 8.15 8.27
CA TYR A 57 3.38 8.10 7.29
C TYR A 57 2.12 8.81 7.81
N VAL A 58 1.38 9.44 6.91
CA VAL A 58 0.06 10.02 7.20
C VAL A 58 -1.04 9.15 6.64
N GLU A 59 -1.92 8.66 7.52
CA GLU A 59 -3.10 7.91 7.12
C GLU A 59 -4.13 8.81 6.45
N LEU A 60 -4.52 8.45 5.22
CA LEU A 60 -5.49 9.20 4.43
C LEU A 60 -6.91 8.66 4.63
N ARG A 61 -7.86 9.56 4.90
CA ARG A 61 -9.29 9.20 4.96
C ARG A 61 -9.89 8.87 3.60
N VAL A 62 -9.33 9.46 2.54
CA VAL A 62 -9.66 9.17 1.15
C VAL A 62 -8.33 8.86 0.46
N PRO A 63 -8.16 7.65 -0.10
CA PRO A 63 -6.91 7.29 -0.74
C PRO A 63 -6.65 8.19 -1.95
N LYS A 64 -5.39 8.59 -2.17
CA LYS A 64 -5.03 9.22 -3.46
C LYS A 64 -5.13 8.19 -4.56
N ILE A 65 -5.60 8.60 -5.73
CA ILE A 65 -5.72 7.76 -6.92
C ILE A 65 -4.76 8.31 -7.97
N PHE A 66 -3.97 7.43 -8.57
CA PHE A 66 -3.09 7.75 -9.69
C PHE A 66 -3.28 6.73 -10.81
N ASN A 67 -3.11 7.19 -12.04
CA ASN A 67 -2.95 6.31 -13.19
C ASN A 67 -1.49 6.34 -13.62
N LEU A 68 -0.74 5.28 -13.33
CA LEU A 68 0.70 5.20 -13.55
C LEU A 68 1.09 5.13 -15.04
N ARG A 69 0.14 4.89 -15.94
CA ARG A 69 0.40 4.95 -17.38
C ARG A 69 0.44 6.39 -17.87
N THR A 70 -0.40 7.26 -17.33
CA THR A 70 -0.47 8.69 -17.71
C THR A 70 0.36 9.58 -16.79
N ASP A 71 0.50 9.21 -15.52
CA ASP A 71 1.29 9.90 -14.49
C ASP A 71 2.23 8.90 -13.79
N PRO A 72 3.32 8.47 -14.46
CA PRO A 72 4.24 7.48 -13.90
C PRO A 72 5.01 7.97 -12.67
N TYR A 73 5.03 9.28 -12.42
CA TYR A 73 5.76 9.89 -11.30
C TYR A 73 4.86 10.36 -10.16
N GLU A 74 3.55 10.14 -10.25
CA GLU A 74 2.59 10.45 -9.19
C GLU A 74 2.65 11.93 -8.78
N ARG A 75 2.69 12.85 -9.76
CA ARG A 75 2.85 14.30 -9.54
C ARG A 75 1.58 15.11 -9.77
N ALA A 76 0.51 14.48 -10.25
CA ALA A 76 -0.70 15.20 -10.64
C ALA A 76 -1.34 15.95 -9.46
N ASP A 77 -1.28 15.40 -8.24
CA ASP A 77 -1.79 16.02 -7.02
C ASP A 77 -1.05 17.30 -6.59
N GLN A 78 0.17 17.50 -7.09
CA GLN A 78 0.99 18.70 -6.83
C GLN A 78 0.95 19.70 -7.98
N THR A 79 0.88 19.20 -9.23
CA THR A 79 1.13 20.00 -10.42
C THR A 79 -0.12 20.31 -11.24
N SER A 80 -1.23 19.61 -11.01
CA SER A 80 -2.48 19.80 -11.76
C SER A 80 -3.52 20.56 -10.97
N ASN A 81 -4.12 21.57 -11.62
CA ASN A 81 -5.24 22.33 -11.05
C ASN A 81 -6.56 21.54 -11.05
N SER A 82 -6.66 20.43 -11.79
CA SER A 82 -7.89 19.63 -11.94
C SER A 82 -7.77 18.21 -11.40
N TYR A 83 -6.68 17.91 -10.66
CA TYR A 83 -6.45 16.56 -10.15
C TYR A 83 -7.60 16.04 -9.29
N PHE A 84 -8.13 16.85 -8.38
CA PHE A 84 -9.16 16.39 -7.45
C PHE A 84 -10.51 16.15 -8.13
N ASP A 85 -10.88 16.96 -9.13
CA ASP A 85 -12.06 16.69 -9.96
C ASP A 85 -11.90 15.37 -10.71
N TRP A 86 -10.74 15.18 -11.35
CA TRP A 86 -10.42 13.91 -12.03
C TRP A 86 -10.41 12.72 -11.06
N MET A 87 -9.90 12.89 -9.84
CA MET A 87 -9.89 11.85 -8.82
C MET A 87 -11.31 11.46 -8.40
N LEU A 88 -12.21 12.43 -8.23
CA LEU A 88 -13.61 12.20 -7.88
C LEU A 88 -14.37 11.48 -9.00
N ASP A 89 -14.14 11.85 -10.26
CA ASP A 89 -14.70 11.16 -11.43
C ASP A 89 -14.29 9.67 -11.48
N HIS A 90 -13.15 9.32 -10.85
CA HIS A 90 -12.60 7.97 -10.78
C HIS A 90 -12.76 7.31 -9.40
N ALA A 91 -13.57 7.86 -8.49
CA ALA A 91 -13.80 7.28 -7.17
C ALA A 91 -14.34 5.84 -7.22
N TYR A 92 -15.02 5.46 -8.32
CA TYR A 92 -15.51 4.09 -8.54
C TYR A 92 -14.39 3.03 -8.55
N ILE A 93 -13.13 3.42 -8.79
CA ILE A 93 -11.94 2.56 -8.73
C ILE A 93 -11.69 2.01 -7.31
N LEU A 94 -12.21 2.67 -6.27
CA LEU A 94 -12.13 2.19 -4.89
C LEU A 94 -12.88 0.88 -4.66
N VAL A 95 -13.95 0.60 -5.43
CA VAL A 95 -14.76 -0.61 -5.27
C VAL A 95 -13.97 -1.90 -5.59
N PRO A 96 -13.33 -2.05 -6.78
CA PRO A 96 -12.48 -3.21 -7.03
C PRO A 96 -11.25 -3.26 -6.11
N ALA A 97 -10.73 -2.11 -5.65
CA ALA A 97 -9.62 -2.07 -4.70
C ALA A 97 -9.94 -2.81 -3.39
N GLN A 98 -11.17 -2.64 -2.88
CA GLN A 98 -11.64 -3.32 -1.67
C GLN A 98 -11.57 -4.85 -1.80
N MET A 99 -11.90 -5.40 -2.97
CA MET A 99 -11.84 -6.85 -3.20
C MET A 99 -10.42 -7.40 -3.13
N TYR A 100 -9.44 -6.69 -3.70
CA TYR A 100 -8.04 -7.09 -3.60
C TYR A 100 -7.56 -7.08 -2.14
N VAL A 101 -7.84 -6.00 -1.41
CA VAL A 101 -7.46 -5.88 0.00
C VAL A 101 -8.16 -6.93 0.87
N ALA A 102 -9.45 -7.18 0.65
CA ALA A 102 -10.19 -8.22 1.37
C ALA A 102 -9.58 -9.61 1.16
N ASN A 103 -9.21 -9.96 -0.08
CA ASN A 103 -8.53 -11.22 -0.37
C ASN A 103 -7.15 -11.30 0.31
N MET A 104 -6.41 -10.19 0.36
CA MET A 104 -5.14 -10.13 1.10
C MET A 104 -5.35 -10.40 2.59
N VAL A 105 -6.30 -9.70 3.22
CA VAL A 105 -6.63 -9.88 4.65
C VAL A 105 -7.09 -11.31 4.93
N GLN A 106 -7.94 -11.88 4.08
CA GLN A 106 -8.36 -13.28 4.22
C GLN A 106 -7.16 -14.22 4.15
N SER A 107 -6.25 -14.01 3.20
CA SER A 107 -5.04 -14.84 3.10
C SER A 107 -4.15 -14.75 4.34
N LEU A 108 -4.09 -13.58 5.00
CA LEU A 108 -3.34 -13.41 6.25
C LEU A 108 -4.04 -14.07 7.45
N ALA A 109 -5.37 -14.21 7.41
CA ALA A 109 -6.10 -14.98 8.41
C ALA A 109 -5.85 -16.50 8.23
N GLU A 110 -5.81 -16.98 6.98
CA GLU A 110 -5.50 -18.38 6.65
C GLU A 110 -4.01 -18.72 6.88
N PHE A 111 -3.12 -17.76 6.61
CA PHE A 111 -1.67 -17.90 6.72
C PHE A 111 -1.09 -16.72 7.54
N PRO A 112 -1.16 -16.80 8.89
CA PRO A 112 -0.70 -15.73 9.76
C PRO A 112 0.80 -15.41 9.58
N PRO A 113 1.20 -14.13 9.74
CA PRO A 113 2.61 -13.75 9.74
C PRO A 113 3.40 -14.51 10.80
N SER A 114 4.54 -15.08 10.41
CA SER A 114 5.43 -15.82 11.32
C SER A 114 6.31 -14.92 12.18
N GLN A 115 6.43 -13.63 11.82
CA GLN A 115 7.20 -12.63 12.55
C GLN A 115 6.37 -11.36 12.70
N ALA A 116 6.42 -10.77 13.90
CA ALA A 116 5.88 -9.44 14.12
C ALA A 116 6.78 -8.41 13.42
N PRO A 117 6.21 -7.36 12.80
CA PRO A 117 7.02 -6.28 12.27
C PRO A 117 7.83 -5.63 13.37
N ALA A 118 9.07 -5.26 13.05
CA ALA A 118 9.85 -4.41 13.92
C ALA A 118 9.14 -3.06 14.00
N SER A 119 8.89 -2.53 15.19
CA SER A 119 8.42 -1.16 15.35
C SER A 119 9.34 -0.40 16.27
N PHE A 120 9.68 0.82 15.88
CA PHE A 120 10.43 1.76 16.71
C PHE A 120 9.51 2.54 17.67
N SER A 121 8.20 2.27 17.64
CA SER A 121 7.21 2.96 18.47
C SER A 121 7.21 2.48 19.92
N ILE A 122 6.86 3.41 20.82
CA ILE A 122 6.64 3.11 22.24
C ILE A 122 5.48 2.12 22.42
N ASP A 123 4.56 2.00 21.45
CA ASP A 123 3.39 1.12 21.56
C ASP A 123 3.75 -0.35 21.71
N GLN A 124 4.78 -0.85 21.00
CA GLN A 124 5.28 -2.21 21.21
C GLN A 124 5.94 -2.38 22.59
N VAL A 125 6.61 -1.34 23.10
CA VAL A 125 7.19 -1.34 24.45
C VAL A 125 6.08 -1.35 25.51
N MET A 126 5.03 -0.55 25.32
CA MET A 126 3.88 -0.47 26.21
C MET A 126 3.02 -1.72 26.14
N ALA A 127 2.88 -2.36 24.98
CA ALA A 127 2.22 -3.65 24.84
C ALA A 127 2.97 -4.76 25.61
N LYS A 128 4.31 -4.79 25.52
CA LYS A 128 5.15 -5.72 26.32
C LYS A 128 5.06 -5.43 27.82
N LEU A 129 5.08 -4.16 28.22
CA LEU A 129 4.91 -3.76 29.63
C LEU A 129 3.52 -4.17 30.16
N ARG A 130 2.45 -3.91 29.40
CA ARG A 130 1.08 -4.31 29.78
C ARG A 130 0.93 -5.84 29.85
N ALA A 131 1.56 -6.58 28.94
CA ALA A 131 1.57 -8.04 28.98
C ALA A 131 2.34 -8.58 30.20
N GLY A 132 3.40 -7.91 30.64
CA GLY A 132 4.17 -8.26 31.85
C GLY A 132 3.53 -7.82 33.17
N ILE A 133 2.57 -6.88 33.15
CA ILE A 133 1.83 -6.42 34.34
C ILE A 133 0.63 -7.34 34.64
N ALA A 134 0.20 -8.20 33.72
CA ALA A 134 -0.90 -9.14 33.91
C ALA A 134 -0.50 -10.45 34.65
N SER A 135 0.68 -10.50 35.27
CA SER A 135 1.07 -11.57 36.18
C SER A 135 1.13 -11.05 37.61
N ASP A 136 -0.04 -10.94 38.26
CA ASP A 136 -0.27 -11.07 39.70
C ASP A 136 -1.77 -11.26 39.96
#